data_AF-A0A455ZD51-F1
#
_entry.id   AF-A0A455ZD51-F1
#
_cell.length_a   1.000
_cell.length_b   1.000
_cell.length_c   1.000
_cell.angle_alpha   90.00
_cell.angle_beta   90.00
_cell.angle_gamma   90.00
#
_symmetry.space_group_name_H-M   'P 1'
#
loop_
_entity.id
_entity.type
_entity.pdbx_description
1 polymer ?
#
loop_
_entity_poly.entity_id
_entity_poly.type
_entity_poly.pdbx_seq_one_letter_code
_entity_poly.pdbx_strand_id
1 'polypeptide(L)'
;MKNSLKHIILEIHRKEDKLASQNKKLIEEAYEMTTYLQNLLSSVKDFVTNDGFETDVEEIDFFRNIKPQILGKLIYYNKVYRIETSCPVNNGKLYNNYFSNQLAQLKREYIEYICNSDFYRYYRSGRTDRDTIYFKRGNINYHDGLNSIVFEMDPSFSTFFDYKTARIIANELIYTYLLTKINPAEDPDMIFQKPENSKDIFWTESKNSLVELIYALHASGAISHGKIGIRKISLLFQIIFRVNLGDLHHSFHRMKTRAGSRTAFLDQLKISLEEYMDKDL
;
A
#
# COMPACT_ATOMS: atom_id res chain seq x y z
N MET A 1 -2.57 -30.06 1.31
CA MET A 1 -3.17 -28.74 0.97
C MET A 1 -3.71 -27.93 2.15
N LYS A 2 -3.99 -28.50 3.34
CA LYS A 2 -4.26 -27.67 4.54
C LYS A 2 -3.12 -26.71 4.92
N ASN A 3 -1.88 -27.16 4.79
CA ASN A 3 -0.70 -26.27 4.88
C ASN A 3 -0.67 -25.21 3.75
N SER A 4 -1.31 -25.48 2.61
CA SER A 4 -1.38 -24.55 1.46
C SER A 4 -2.20 -23.31 1.80
N LEU A 5 -3.34 -23.44 2.50
CA LEU A 5 -4.18 -22.30 2.88
C LEU A 5 -3.40 -21.27 3.72
N LYS A 6 -2.52 -21.74 4.61
CA LYS A 6 -1.65 -20.89 5.43
C LYS A 6 -0.57 -20.17 4.61
N HIS A 7 -0.24 -20.68 3.43
CA HIS A 7 0.76 -20.10 2.54
C HIS A 7 0.16 -19.30 1.38
N ILE A 8 -1.15 -19.33 1.16
CA ILE A 8 -1.82 -18.59 0.08
C ILE A 8 -1.47 -17.11 0.11
N ILE A 9 -1.46 -16.48 1.28
CA ILE A 9 -1.15 -15.05 1.41
C ILE A 9 0.29 -14.78 0.94
N LEU A 10 1.24 -15.66 1.28
CA LEU A 10 2.63 -15.57 0.84
C LEU A 10 2.76 -15.79 -0.67
N GLU A 11 1.99 -16.71 -1.26
CA GLU A 11 1.96 -16.94 -2.71
C GLU A 11 1.43 -15.73 -3.47
N ILE A 12 0.38 -15.09 -2.96
CA ILE A 12 -0.15 -13.85 -3.51
C ILE A 12 0.93 -12.77 -3.49
N HIS A 13 1.61 -12.56 -2.34
CA HIS A 13 2.69 -11.57 -2.26
C HIS A 13 3.85 -11.86 -3.21
N ARG A 14 4.29 -13.12 -3.33
CA ARG A 14 5.32 -13.50 -4.31
C ARG A 14 4.90 -13.21 -5.74
N LYS A 15 3.61 -13.41 -6.07
CA LYS A 15 3.07 -13.09 -7.38
C LYS A 15 3.05 -11.58 -7.63
N GLU A 16 2.68 -10.78 -6.62
CA GLU A 16 2.72 -9.31 -6.67
C GLU A 16 4.16 -8.81 -6.89
N ASP A 17 5.12 -9.29 -6.10
CA ASP A 17 6.55 -8.92 -6.21
C ASP A 17 7.11 -9.26 -7.58
N LYS A 18 6.75 -10.45 -8.10
CA LYS A 18 7.15 -10.89 -9.43
C LYS A 18 6.61 -9.95 -10.50
N LEU A 19 5.35 -9.53 -10.43
CA LEU A 19 4.78 -8.61 -11.43
C LEU A 19 5.41 -7.22 -11.33
N ALA A 20 5.60 -6.70 -10.12
CA ALA A 20 6.26 -5.40 -9.92
C ALA A 20 7.70 -5.38 -10.48
N SER A 21 8.42 -6.50 -10.42
CA SER A 21 9.78 -6.61 -10.99
C SER A 21 9.84 -6.61 -12.52
N GLN A 22 8.70 -6.83 -13.20
CA GLN A 22 8.64 -6.96 -14.67
C GLN A 22 8.47 -5.63 -15.40
N ASN A 23 8.45 -4.49 -14.69
CA ASN A 23 8.25 -3.14 -15.25
C ASN A 23 7.02 -3.04 -16.17
N LYS A 24 5.94 -3.75 -15.82
CA LYS A 24 4.69 -3.74 -16.60
C LYS A 24 3.91 -2.45 -16.35
N LYS A 25 2.96 -2.14 -17.24
CA LYS A 25 2.00 -1.07 -16.97
C LYS A 25 1.03 -1.52 -15.87
N LEU A 26 0.64 -0.60 -14.98
CA LEU A 26 -0.31 -0.89 -13.89
C LEU A 26 -1.63 -1.54 -14.36
N ILE A 27 -2.12 -1.20 -15.55
CA ILE A 27 -3.33 -1.81 -16.14
C ILE A 27 -3.11 -3.31 -16.40
N GLU A 28 -1.96 -3.68 -16.95
CA GLU A 28 -1.60 -5.07 -17.25
C GLU A 28 -1.40 -5.86 -15.94
N GLU A 29 -0.72 -5.27 -14.96
CA GLU A 29 -0.54 -5.87 -13.64
C GLU A 29 -1.88 -6.12 -12.94
N ALA A 30 -2.79 -5.13 -12.96
CA ALA A 30 -4.10 -5.25 -12.37
C ALA A 30 -4.96 -6.31 -13.06
N TYR A 31 -4.88 -6.41 -14.39
CA TYR A 31 -5.57 -7.47 -15.14
C TYR A 31 -5.03 -8.85 -14.78
N GLU A 32 -3.71 -9.06 -14.82
CA GLU A 32 -3.09 -10.34 -14.48
C GLU A 32 -3.37 -10.78 -13.04
N MET A 33 -3.32 -9.84 -12.09
CA MET A 33 -3.67 -10.12 -10.70
C MET A 33 -5.15 -10.46 -10.55
N THR A 34 -6.05 -9.79 -11.29
CA THR A 34 -7.48 -10.11 -11.27
C THR A 34 -7.72 -11.54 -11.75
N THR A 35 -7.15 -11.94 -12.88
CA THR A 35 -7.27 -13.31 -13.40
C THR A 35 -6.66 -14.33 -12.45
N TYR A 36 -5.47 -14.07 -11.91
CA TYR A 36 -4.81 -14.96 -10.96
C TYR A 36 -5.64 -15.16 -9.68
N LEU A 37 -6.12 -14.08 -9.07
CA LEU A 37 -6.90 -14.13 -7.83
C LEU A 37 -8.27 -14.77 -8.05
N GLN A 38 -8.90 -14.56 -9.21
CA GLN A 38 -10.13 -15.25 -9.58
C GLN A 38 -9.92 -16.77 -9.66
N ASN A 39 -8.88 -17.21 -10.36
CA ASN A 39 -8.57 -18.64 -10.46
C ASN A 39 -8.23 -19.25 -9.10
N LEU A 40 -7.44 -18.52 -8.29
CA LEU A 40 -7.10 -18.92 -6.93
C LEU A 40 -8.35 -19.05 -6.05
N LEU A 41 -9.28 -18.10 -6.12
CA LEU A 41 -10.52 -18.16 -5.37
C LEU A 41 -11.39 -19.36 -5.77
N SER A 42 -11.44 -19.67 -7.07
CA SER A 42 -12.12 -20.87 -7.59
C SER A 42 -11.47 -22.16 -7.07
N SER A 43 -10.14 -22.29 -7.15
CA SER A 43 -9.44 -23.48 -6.62
C SER A 43 -9.62 -23.65 -5.11
N VAL A 44 -9.62 -22.55 -4.36
CA VAL A 44 -9.89 -22.56 -2.93
C VAL A 44 -11.34 -22.95 -2.63
N LYS A 45 -12.29 -22.52 -3.46
CA LYS A 45 -13.70 -22.93 -3.36
C LYS A 45 -13.87 -24.43 -3.57
N ASP A 46 -13.23 -24.99 -4.59
CA ASP A 46 -13.30 -26.43 -4.86
C ASP A 46 -12.74 -27.24 -3.69
N PHE A 47 -11.61 -26.79 -3.11
CA PHE A 47 -11.04 -27.39 -1.91
C PHE A 47 -12.00 -27.35 -0.72
N VAL A 48 -12.54 -26.17 -0.39
CA VAL A 48 -13.45 -26.01 0.77
C VAL A 48 -14.76 -26.78 0.59
N THR A 49 -15.27 -26.87 -0.64
CA THR A 49 -16.53 -27.60 -0.92
C THR A 49 -16.34 -29.12 -0.87
N ASN A 50 -15.18 -29.62 -1.30
CA ASN A 50 -14.91 -31.07 -1.33
C ASN A 50 -14.40 -31.62 0.00
N ASP A 51 -13.46 -30.93 0.64
CA ASP A 51 -12.77 -31.41 1.84
C ASP A 51 -13.40 -30.89 3.14
N GLY A 52 -14.12 -29.76 3.08
CA GLY A 52 -14.71 -29.10 4.25
C GLY A 52 -13.66 -28.57 5.25
N PHE A 53 -14.10 -28.35 6.49
CA PHE A 53 -13.24 -28.00 7.61
C PHE A 53 -13.35 -29.07 8.70
N GLU A 54 -12.25 -29.38 9.38
CA GLU A 54 -12.24 -30.36 10.48
C GLU A 54 -12.88 -29.78 11.75
N THR A 55 -12.79 -28.47 11.94
CA THR A 55 -13.27 -27.79 13.14
C THR A 55 -13.89 -26.43 12.81
N ASP A 56 -14.79 -25.98 13.68
CA ASP A 56 -15.33 -24.61 13.63
C ASP A 56 -14.21 -23.55 13.67
N VAL A 57 -13.11 -23.83 14.36
CA VAL A 57 -11.96 -22.91 14.45
C VAL A 57 -11.28 -22.75 13.10
N GLU A 58 -11.09 -23.85 12.35
CA GLU A 58 -10.53 -23.81 11.00
C GLU A 58 -11.46 -23.07 10.02
N GLU A 59 -12.77 -23.30 10.12
CA GLU A 59 -13.78 -22.58 9.33
C GLU A 59 -13.74 -21.06 9.59
N ILE A 60 -13.76 -20.68 10.87
CA ILE A 60 -13.72 -19.29 11.30
C ILE A 60 -12.42 -18.62 10.83
N ASP A 61 -11.27 -19.26 11.01
CA ASP A 61 -9.98 -18.72 10.56
C ASP A 61 -9.97 -18.50 9.04
N PHE A 62 -10.51 -19.45 8.28
CA PHE A 62 -10.61 -19.32 6.84
C PHE A 62 -11.46 -18.11 6.42
N PHE A 63 -12.66 -17.97 6.97
CA PHE A 63 -13.60 -16.89 6.60
C PHE A 63 -13.23 -15.52 7.19
N ARG A 64 -12.46 -15.50 8.27
CA ARG A 64 -11.99 -14.26 8.90
C ARG A 64 -10.68 -13.76 8.32
N ASN A 65 -9.70 -14.65 8.12
CA ASN A 65 -8.31 -14.27 7.89
C ASN A 65 -7.77 -14.64 6.51
N ILE A 66 -8.29 -15.69 5.87
CA ILE A 66 -7.72 -16.22 4.61
C ILE A 66 -8.50 -15.74 3.39
N LYS A 67 -9.77 -16.17 3.26
CA LYS A 67 -10.60 -15.83 2.10
C LYS A 67 -10.75 -14.31 1.89
N PRO A 68 -10.94 -13.48 2.93
CA PRO A 68 -11.03 -12.03 2.74
C PRO A 68 -9.77 -11.40 2.14
N GLN A 69 -8.58 -11.98 2.32
CA GLN A 69 -7.34 -11.47 1.73
C GLN A 69 -7.30 -11.72 0.22
N ILE A 70 -7.82 -12.86 -0.23
CA ILE A 70 -7.94 -13.20 -1.65
C ILE A 70 -9.00 -12.29 -2.30
N LEU A 71 -10.22 -12.29 -1.74
CA LEU A 71 -11.35 -11.57 -2.30
C LEU A 71 -11.16 -10.05 -2.20
N GLY A 72 -10.58 -9.54 -1.11
CA GLY A 72 -10.28 -8.14 -0.93
C GLY A 72 -9.27 -7.62 -1.97
N LYS A 73 -8.20 -8.38 -2.22
CA LYS A 73 -7.24 -8.06 -3.29
C LYS A 73 -7.88 -8.15 -4.68
N LEU A 74 -8.77 -9.12 -4.91
CA LEU A 74 -9.48 -9.25 -6.19
C LEU A 74 -10.37 -8.01 -6.46
N ILE A 75 -11.13 -7.57 -5.45
CA ILE A 75 -11.92 -6.34 -5.54
C ILE A 75 -11.02 -5.12 -5.78
N TYR A 76 -9.89 -5.02 -5.07
CA TYR A 76 -8.90 -3.96 -5.23
C TYR A 76 -8.35 -3.89 -6.67
N TYR A 77 -7.79 -4.97 -7.20
CA TYR A 77 -7.17 -4.97 -8.54
C TYR A 77 -8.20 -4.72 -9.64
N ASN A 78 -9.41 -5.27 -9.52
CA ASN A 78 -10.50 -4.95 -10.44
C ASN A 78 -10.86 -3.46 -10.40
N LYS A 79 -10.95 -2.86 -9.20
CA LYS A 79 -11.22 -1.42 -9.06
C LYS A 79 -10.07 -0.58 -9.63
N VAL A 80 -8.81 -0.94 -9.39
CA VAL A 80 -7.64 -0.25 -9.96
C VAL A 80 -7.67 -0.31 -11.49
N TYR A 81 -7.93 -1.49 -12.07
CA TYR A 81 -8.07 -1.65 -13.51
C TYR A 81 -9.13 -0.69 -14.08
N ARG A 82 -10.30 -0.61 -13.45
CA ARG A 82 -11.39 0.30 -13.88
C ARG A 82 -11.00 1.77 -13.74
N ILE A 83 -10.32 2.15 -12.67
CA ILE A 83 -9.85 3.52 -12.44
C ILE A 83 -8.81 3.92 -13.49
N GLU A 84 -7.80 3.10 -13.71
CA GLU A 84 -6.71 3.40 -14.66
C GLU A 84 -7.23 3.46 -16.10
N THR A 85 -8.09 2.51 -16.50
CA THR A 85 -8.66 2.47 -17.86
C THR A 85 -9.66 3.59 -18.14
N SER A 86 -10.29 4.15 -17.10
CA SER A 86 -11.20 5.28 -17.23
C SER A 86 -10.52 6.64 -17.06
N CYS A 87 -9.20 6.67 -16.83
CA CYS A 87 -8.46 7.90 -16.64
C CYS A 87 -8.30 8.63 -18.00
N PRO A 88 -8.76 9.89 -18.14
CA PRO A 88 -8.82 10.56 -19.44
C PRO A 88 -7.47 11.05 -19.95
N VAL A 89 -6.51 11.30 -19.05
CA VAL A 89 -5.17 11.83 -19.37
C VAL A 89 -4.15 11.31 -18.36
N ASN A 90 -2.87 11.28 -18.73
CA ASN A 90 -1.83 10.69 -17.88
C ASN A 90 -1.18 11.66 -16.88
N ASN A 91 -1.47 12.97 -16.94
CA ASN A 91 -0.92 13.97 -16.02
C ASN A 91 -1.73 15.28 -16.02
N GLY A 92 -1.34 16.23 -15.17
CA GLY A 92 -1.88 17.59 -15.13
C GLY A 92 -3.13 17.74 -14.24
N LYS A 93 -3.79 18.90 -14.36
CA LYS A 93 -4.93 19.25 -13.48
C LYS A 93 -6.10 18.27 -13.63
N LEU A 94 -6.37 17.82 -14.85
CA LEU A 94 -7.47 16.89 -15.12
C LEU A 94 -7.21 15.51 -14.50
N TYR A 95 -5.96 15.03 -14.52
CA TYR A 95 -5.53 13.83 -13.82
C TYR A 95 -5.75 13.94 -12.31
N ASN A 96 -5.24 15.00 -11.67
CA ASN A 96 -5.38 15.20 -10.23
C ASN A 96 -6.85 15.30 -9.81
N ASN A 97 -7.67 16.00 -10.59
CA ASN A 97 -9.11 16.12 -10.33
C ASN A 97 -9.82 14.76 -10.45
N TYR A 98 -9.47 13.96 -11.48
CA TYR A 98 -10.03 12.63 -11.66
C TYR A 98 -9.78 11.74 -10.44
N PHE A 99 -8.53 11.60 -9.99
CA PHE A 99 -8.20 10.77 -8.83
C PHE A 99 -8.80 11.34 -7.53
N SER A 100 -8.83 12.66 -7.36
CA SER A 100 -9.48 13.31 -6.20
C SER A 100 -10.97 12.99 -6.13
N ASN A 101 -11.66 12.96 -7.28
CA ASN A 101 -13.07 12.59 -7.37
C ASN A 101 -13.29 11.10 -7.07
N GLN A 102 -12.40 10.21 -7.54
CA GLN A 102 -12.43 8.79 -7.17
C GLN A 102 -12.27 8.61 -5.66
N LEU A 103 -11.37 9.36 -5.01
CA LEU A 103 -11.18 9.32 -3.56
C LEU A 103 -12.40 9.83 -2.80
N ALA A 104 -12.99 10.93 -3.27
CA ALA A 104 -14.22 11.46 -2.68
C ALA A 104 -15.38 10.47 -2.79
N GLN A 105 -15.51 9.76 -3.92
CA GLN A 105 -16.50 8.70 -4.09
C GLN A 105 -16.24 7.54 -3.14
N LEU A 106 -15.00 7.03 -3.05
CA LEU A 106 -14.63 5.96 -2.14
C LEU A 106 -15.00 6.30 -0.68
N LYS A 107 -14.70 7.52 -0.23
CA LYS A 107 -15.03 7.99 1.12
C LYS A 107 -16.53 7.98 1.40
N ARG A 108 -17.36 8.39 0.43
CA ARG A 108 -18.83 8.35 0.57
C ARG A 108 -19.34 6.91 0.71
N GLU A 109 -18.92 6.02 -0.19
CA GLU A 109 -19.31 4.60 -0.16
C GLU A 109 -18.86 3.92 1.15
N TYR A 110 -17.69 4.30 1.66
CA TYR A 110 -17.16 3.78 2.93
C TYR A 110 -18.01 4.21 4.14
N ILE A 111 -18.40 5.48 4.19
CA ILE A 111 -19.26 6.02 5.26
C ILE A 111 -20.65 5.38 5.22
N GLU A 112 -21.21 5.24 4.03
CA GLU A 112 -22.57 4.71 3.84
C GLU A 112 -22.66 3.22 4.16
N TYR A 113 -21.68 2.42 3.74
CA TYR A 113 -21.82 0.95 3.74
C TYR A 113 -20.90 0.20 4.68
N ILE A 114 -19.88 0.85 5.27
CA ILE A 114 -18.82 0.15 6.02
C ILE A 114 -18.67 0.69 7.45
N CYS A 115 -18.22 1.94 7.61
CA CYS A 115 -17.65 2.40 8.89
C CYS A 115 -18.65 2.51 10.05
N ASN A 116 -19.94 2.68 9.74
CA ASN A 116 -20.99 2.93 10.75
C ASN A 116 -21.64 1.63 11.27
N SER A 117 -21.09 0.46 10.95
CA SER A 117 -21.66 -0.83 11.39
C SER A 117 -21.02 -1.36 12.68
N ASP A 118 -21.82 -2.06 13.49
CA ASP A 118 -21.34 -2.81 14.67
C ASP A 118 -20.25 -3.80 14.31
N PHE A 119 -20.44 -4.47 13.17
CA PHE A 119 -19.46 -5.40 12.63
C PHE A 119 -18.13 -4.71 12.32
N TYR A 120 -18.14 -3.52 11.72
CA TYR A 120 -16.90 -2.78 11.45
C TYR A 120 -16.14 -2.47 12.75
N ARG A 121 -16.84 -1.99 13.80
CA ARG A 121 -16.23 -1.74 15.11
C ARG A 121 -15.68 -3.02 15.76
N TYR A 122 -16.42 -4.12 15.66
CA TYR A 122 -15.97 -5.44 16.09
C TYR A 122 -14.67 -5.85 15.38
N TYR A 123 -14.68 -5.83 14.04
CA TYR A 123 -13.54 -6.26 13.23
C TYR A 123 -12.29 -5.40 13.47
N ARG A 124 -12.45 -4.06 13.48
CA ARG A 124 -11.33 -3.12 13.68
C ARG A 124 -10.71 -3.17 15.06
N SER A 125 -11.46 -3.59 16.08
CA SER A 125 -10.92 -3.73 17.44
C SER A 125 -10.20 -5.06 17.67
N GLY A 126 -10.10 -5.93 16.66
CA GLY A 126 -9.43 -7.23 16.78
C GLY A 126 -10.17 -8.24 17.65
N ARG A 127 -11.39 -7.91 18.07
CA ARG A 127 -12.24 -8.76 18.91
C ARG A 127 -12.51 -10.12 18.26
N THR A 128 -12.70 -11.13 19.11
CA THR A 128 -12.95 -12.52 18.70
C THR A 128 -14.20 -13.11 19.37
N ASP A 129 -14.85 -12.35 20.26
CA ASP A 129 -15.97 -12.80 21.09
C ASP A 129 -17.26 -13.11 20.31
N ARG A 130 -17.32 -12.74 19.02
CA ARG A 130 -18.46 -13.01 18.12
C ARG A 130 -18.05 -13.75 16.85
N ASP A 131 -16.88 -14.37 16.83
CA ASP A 131 -16.35 -15.01 15.62
C ASP A 131 -17.28 -16.12 15.12
N THR A 132 -17.89 -16.91 16.01
CA THR A 132 -18.87 -17.93 15.63
C THR A 132 -20.11 -17.33 14.98
N ILE A 133 -20.54 -16.13 15.37
CA ILE A 133 -21.71 -15.45 14.80
C ILE A 133 -21.36 -14.91 13.40
N TYR A 134 -20.19 -14.30 13.24
CA TYR A 134 -19.84 -13.61 12.00
C TYR A 134 -19.18 -14.52 10.95
N PHE A 135 -18.34 -15.47 11.36
CA PHE A 135 -17.45 -16.20 10.47
C PHE A 135 -17.74 -17.70 10.35
N LYS A 136 -18.82 -18.20 10.98
CA LYS A 136 -19.36 -19.54 10.68
C LYS A 136 -20.44 -19.45 9.62
N ARG A 137 -20.46 -20.34 8.63
CA ARG A 137 -21.51 -20.40 7.61
C ARG A 137 -22.87 -20.73 8.23
N GLY A 138 -23.94 -20.32 7.53
CA GLY A 138 -25.32 -20.53 7.96
C GLY A 138 -25.83 -19.55 9.03
N ASN A 139 -24.96 -18.77 9.66
CA ASN A 139 -25.34 -17.78 10.68
C ASN A 139 -25.72 -16.42 10.07
N ILE A 140 -26.81 -16.40 9.30
CA ILE A 140 -27.36 -15.18 8.71
C ILE A 140 -28.62 -14.77 9.46
N ASN A 141 -28.61 -13.59 10.08
CA ASN A 141 -29.78 -13.00 10.71
C ASN A 141 -30.51 -12.03 9.77
N TYR A 142 -31.61 -12.48 9.16
CA TYR A 142 -32.39 -11.68 8.22
C TYR A 142 -33.09 -10.47 8.87
N HIS A 143 -33.20 -10.42 10.19
CA HIS A 143 -33.75 -9.27 10.91
C HIS A 143 -32.82 -8.05 10.92
N ASP A 144 -31.55 -8.20 10.53
CA ASP A 144 -30.55 -7.13 10.56
C ASP A 144 -30.66 -6.14 9.38
N GLY A 145 -31.66 -6.27 8.50
CA GLY A 145 -31.82 -5.39 7.34
C GLY A 145 -30.68 -5.53 6.33
N LEU A 146 -30.47 -6.75 5.85
CA LEU A 146 -29.31 -7.14 5.04
C LEU A 146 -29.34 -6.55 3.62
N ASN A 147 -28.16 -6.31 3.04
CA ASN A 147 -28.02 -5.94 1.63
C ASN A 147 -28.38 -7.15 0.73
N SER A 148 -28.92 -6.88 -0.46
CA SER A 148 -29.36 -7.90 -1.43
C SER A 148 -28.28 -8.92 -1.82
N ILE A 149 -26.98 -8.59 -1.67
CA ILE A 149 -25.88 -9.54 -1.91
C ILE A 149 -26.01 -10.84 -1.11
N VAL A 150 -26.70 -10.81 0.03
CA VAL A 150 -26.98 -12.00 0.85
C VAL A 150 -27.83 -13.03 0.13
N PHE A 151 -28.66 -12.61 -0.83
CA PHE A 151 -29.55 -13.51 -1.56
C PHE A 151 -28.89 -14.17 -2.77
N GLU A 152 -27.74 -13.65 -3.22
CA GLU A 152 -26.99 -14.17 -4.37
C GLU A 152 -25.68 -14.85 -3.97
N MET A 153 -25.23 -14.67 -2.73
CA MET A 153 -24.00 -15.30 -2.25
C MET A 153 -24.14 -16.82 -2.17
N ASP A 154 -23.05 -17.53 -2.45
CA ASP A 154 -22.98 -18.97 -2.31
C ASP A 154 -22.81 -19.35 -0.82
N PRO A 155 -23.84 -19.93 -0.16
CA PRO A 155 -23.78 -20.26 1.26
C PRO A 155 -22.83 -21.43 1.57
N SER A 156 -22.45 -22.23 0.57
CA SER A 156 -21.49 -23.33 0.76
C SER A 156 -20.05 -22.81 0.94
N PHE A 157 -19.75 -21.67 0.33
CA PHE A 157 -18.41 -21.11 0.29
C PHE A 157 -18.29 -19.71 0.91
N SER A 158 -19.36 -19.11 1.46
CA SER A 158 -19.30 -17.73 1.96
C SER A 158 -20.10 -17.50 3.23
N THR A 159 -19.61 -16.60 4.08
CA THR A 159 -20.41 -15.96 5.13
C THR A 159 -20.76 -14.53 4.71
N PHE A 160 -21.81 -13.93 5.28
CA PHE A 160 -22.11 -12.53 4.94
C PHE A 160 -20.96 -11.58 5.35
N PHE A 161 -20.25 -11.95 6.41
CA PHE A 161 -19.23 -11.09 7.01
C PHE A 161 -17.83 -11.31 6.45
N ASP A 162 -17.53 -12.43 5.80
CA ASP A 162 -16.30 -12.59 5.01
C ASP A 162 -16.24 -11.57 3.87
N TYR A 163 -17.39 -11.31 3.23
CA TYR A 163 -17.55 -10.36 2.15
C TYR A 163 -17.42 -8.93 2.67
N LYS A 164 -18.05 -8.62 3.82
CA LYS A 164 -17.84 -7.33 4.50
C LYS A 164 -16.37 -7.12 4.85
N THR A 165 -15.68 -8.15 5.31
CA THR A 165 -14.24 -8.10 5.63
C THR A 165 -13.41 -7.84 4.38
N ALA A 166 -13.67 -8.55 3.29
CA ALA A 166 -13.02 -8.34 2.00
C ALA A 166 -13.23 -6.91 1.49
N ARG A 167 -14.43 -6.34 1.66
CA ARG A 167 -14.72 -4.94 1.31
C ARG A 167 -13.96 -3.93 2.15
N ILE A 168 -13.75 -4.19 3.45
CA ILE A 168 -12.91 -3.35 4.32
C ILE A 168 -11.48 -3.35 3.79
N ILE A 169 -10.89 -4.53 3.59
CA ILE A 169 -9.52 -4.70 3.07
C ILE A 169 -9.37 -4.00 1.72
N ALA A 170 -10.29 -4.24 0.79
CA ALA A 170 -10.26 -3.62 -0.53
C ALA A 170 -10.32 -2.09 -0.43
N ASN A 171 -11.18 -1.53 0.42
CA ASN A 171 -11.27 -0.08 0.61
C ASN A 171 -9.97 0.53 1.12
N GLU A 172 -9.30 -0.12 2.08
CA GLU A 172 -8.02 0.35 2.62
C GLU A 172 -6.93 0.35 1.53
N LEU A 173 -6.88 -0.70 0.70
CA LEU A 173 -5.93 -0.79 -0.43
C LEU A 173 -6.23 0.26 -1.51
N ILE A 174 -7.49 0.43 -1.89
CA ILE A 174 -7.90 1.44 -2.89
C ILE A 174 -7.60 2.85 -2.38
N TYR A 175 -7.89 3.12 -1.11
CA TYR A 175 -7.62 4.41 -0.48
C TYR A 175 -6.13 4.76 -0.57
N THR A 176 -5.26 3.83 -0.18
CA THR A 176 -3.80 3.98 -0.23
C THR A 176 -3.33 4.24 -1.67
N TYR A 177 -3.82 3.45 -2.62
CA TYR A 177 -3.53 3.63 -4.05
C TYR A 177 -3.99 4.99 -4.58
N LEU A 178 -5.18 5.47 -4.21
CA LEU A 178 -5.68 6.78 -4.65
C LEU A 178 -4.87 7.93 -4.05
N LEU A 179 -4.43 7.81 -2.80
CA LEU A 179 -3.54 8.79 -2.17
C LEU A 179 -2.22 8.89 -2.92
N THR A 180 -1.60 7.77 -3.29
CA THR A 180 -0.33 7.79 -4.04
C THR A 180 -0.47 8.45 -5.41
N LYS A 181 -1.68 8.45 -5.99
CA LYS A 181 -1.99 9.11 -7.27
C LYS A 181 -2.25 10.61 -7.16
N ILE A 182 -2.98 11.03 -6.11
CA ILE A 182 -3.32 12.45 -5.88
C ILE A 182 -2.12 13.21 -5.35
N ASN A 183 -1.45 12.62 -4.37
CA ASN A 183 -0.31 13.16 -3.69
C ASN A 183 0.85 12.15 -3.76
N PRO A 184 1.52 12.01 -4.92
CA PRO A 184 2.72 11.18 -5.00
C PRO A 184 3.87 11.66 -4.08
N ALA A 185 3.68 12.80 -3.38
CA ALA A 185 4.59 13.36 -2.40
C ALA A 185 4.06 13.37 -0.95
N GLU A 186 2.83 12.90 -0.68
CA GLU A 186 2.25 12.84 0.66
C GLU A 186 1.54 11.48 0.89
N ASP A 187 2.31 10.45 1.27
CA ASP A 187 2.07 9.66 2.49
C ASP A 187 3.37 8.93 2.96
N PRO A 188 4.07 9.46 3.99
CA PRO A 188 5.21 8.84 4.66
C PRO A 188 4.87 7.91 5.86
N ASP A 189 3.62 7.80 6.31
CA ASP A 189 3.33 7.23 7.64
C ASP A 189 3.38 5.69 7.71
N MET A 190 3.36 4.98 6.57
CA MET A 190 3.54 3.51 6.53
C MET A 190 5.00 3.04 6.49
N ILE A 191 5.98 3.93 6.33
CA ILE A 191 7.41 3.56 6.27
C ILE A 191 7.98 3.21 7.67
N PHE A 192 7.31 3.65 8.73
CA PHE A 192 7.80 3.50 10.10
C PHE A 192 7.24 2.29 10.87
N GLN A 193 6.40 1.43 10.28
CA GLN A 193 5.69 0.36 11.01
C GLN A 193 5.75 -1.06 10.41
N LYS A 194 6.86 -1.46 9.76
CA LYS A 194 7.15 -2.90 9.56
C LYS A 194 8.57 -3.28 9.99
N PRO A 195 8.74 -4.50 10.55
CA PRO A 195 9.86 -4.86 11.39
C PRO A 195 11.15 -5.08 10.60
N GLU A 196 12.25 -4.79 11.30
CA GLU A 196 13.66 -5.06 10.96
C GLU A 196 13.82 -6.39 10.20
N ASN A 197 14.25 -6.35 8.93
CA ASN A 197 15.05 -7.39 8.25
C ASN A 197 15.26 -7.16 6.73
N SER A 198 14.89 -6.03 6.13
CA SER A 198 15.32 -5.70 4.77
C SER A 198 16.69 -5.03 4.78
N LYS A 199 17.56 -5.41 3.82
CA LYS A 199 18.86 -4.78 3.55
C LYS A 199 18.64 -3.34 3.04
N ASP A 200 18.28 -2.44 3.95
CA ASP A 200 17.81 -1.12 3.61
C ASP A 200 18.95 -0.16 3.24
N ILE A 201 18.65 0.81 2.39
CA ILE A 201 19.51 1.97 2.10
C ILE A 201 19.43 2.91 3.31
N PHE A 202 20.56 3.24 3.93
CA PHE A 202 20.64 4.15 5.07
C PHE A 202 21.74 5.19 4.87
N TRP A 203 21.55 6.38 5.44
CA TRP A 203 22.56 7.43 5.41
C TRP A 203 23.56 7.24 6.54
N THR A 204 24.83 7.12 6.18
CA THR A 204 25.93 6.87 7.10
C THR A 204 26.65 8.15 7.54
N GLU A 205 26.45 9.24 6.79
CA GLU A 205 27.10 10.53 7.04
C GLU A 205 26.33 11.40 8.04
N SER A 206 26.87 12.58 8.37
CA SER A 206 26.18 13.50 9.28
C SER A 206 24.87 14.05 8.69
N LYS A 207 23.91 14.42 9.55
CA LYS A 207 22.68 15.12 9.11
C LYS A 207 23.00 16.43 8.39
N ASN A 208 24.06 17.11 8.79
CA ASN A 208 24.51 18.34 8.14
C ASN A 208 25.03 18.04 6.72
N SER A 209 25.75 16.94 6.52
CA SER A 209 26.19 16.51 5.17
C SER A 209 24.98 16.28 4.25
N LEU A 210 23.91 15.67 4.78
CA LEU A 210 22.68 15.44 4.04
C LEU A 210 21.95 16.76 3.69
N VAL A 211 21.87 17.69 4.66
CA VAL A 211 21.30 19.03 4.44
C VAL A 211 22.09 19.80 3.37
N GLU A 212 23.42 19.71 3.39
CA GLU A 212 24.29 20.34 2.40
C GLU A 212 24.00 19.82 0.98
N LEU A 213 23.92 18.50 0.81
CA LEU A 213 23.58 17.85 -0.46
C LEU A 213 22.19 18.26 -0.97
N ILE A 214 21.19 18.29 -0.09
CA ILE A 214 19.82 18.70 -0.43
C ILE A 214 19.80 20.15 -0.95
N TYR A 215 20.50 21.06 -0.29
CA TYR A 215 20.58 22.45 -0.73
C TYR A 215 21.37 22.62 -2.02
N ALA A 216 22.42 21.82 -2.25
CA ALA A 216 23.17 21.84 -3.49
C ALA A 216 22.30 21.44 -4.69
N LEU A 217 21.54 20.35 -4.55
CA LEU A 217 20.61 19.86 -5.57
C LEU A 217 19.46 20.83 -5.84
N HIS A 218 18.98 21.50 -4.80
CA HIS A 218 18.00 22.56 -4.95
C HIS A 218 18.57 23.77 -5.70
N ALA A 219 19.74 24.25 -5.29
CA ALA A 219 20.38 25.44 -5.86
C ALA A 219 20.83 25.24 -7.31
N SER A 220 21.26 24.03 -7.67
CA SER A 220 21.64 23.70 -9.05
C SER A 220 20.44 23.58 -10.00
N GLY A 221 19.23 23.40 -9.47
CA GLY A 221 18.04 23.15 -10.26
C GLY A 221 18.06 21.79 -10.99
N ALA A 222 18.96 20.88 -10.61
CA ALA A 222 19.16 19.59 -11.26
C ALA A 222 17.93 18.68 -11.18
N ILE A 223 17.05 18.89 -10.18
CA ILE A 223 15.84 18.10 -9.98
C ILE A 223 14.64 18.84 -10.55
N SER A 224 13.86 18.16 -11.40
CA SER A 224 12.60 18.68 -11.99
C SER A 224 12.75 20.07 -12.63
N HIS A 225 13.91 20.33 -13.25
CA HIS A 225 14.25 21.62 -13.86
C HIS A 225 14.11 22.82 -12.90
N GLY A 226 14.47 22.64 -11.63
CA GLY A 226 14.42 23.68 -10.59
C GLY A 226 13.01 24.07 -10.13
N LYS A 227 11.96 23.37 -10.58
CA LYS A 227 10.56 23.68 -10.21
C LYS A 227 10.13 23.08 -8.87
N ILE A 228 10.97 22.25 -8.27
CA ILE A 228 10.69 21.54 -7.02
C ILE A 228 11.22 22.34 -5.82
N GLY A 229 10.37 22.55 -4.81
CA GLY A 229 10.76 23.29 -3.61
C GLY A 229 11.64 22.48 -2.65
N ILE A 230 12.54 23.16 -1.93
CA ILE A 230 13.49 22.57 -0.97
C ILE A 230 12.85 21.61 0.05
N ARG A 231 11.63 21.93 0.52
CA ARG A 231 10.90 21.09 1.48
C ARG A 231 10.59 19.70 0.91
N LYS A 232 10.25 19.64 -0.38
CA LYS A 232 9.92 18.38 -1.08
C LYS A 232 11.18 17.57 -1.35
N ILE A 233 12.28 18.20 -1.74
CA ILE A 233 13.58 17.53 -1.88
C ILE A 233 14.03 16.97 -0.53
N SER A 234 13.94 17.77 0.53
CA SER A 234 14.26 17.33 1.90
C SER A 234 13.45 16.10 2.31
N LEU A 235 12.14 16.11 2.09
CA LEU A 235 11.27 14.98 2.42
C LEU A 235 11.69 13.70 1.68
N LEU A 236 12.02 13.81 0.38
CA LEU A 236 12.50 12.66 -0.40
C LEU A 236 13.76 12.05 0.20
N PHE A 237 14.74 12.87 0.58
CA PHE A 237 15.99 12.39 1.17
C PHE A 237 15.79 11.80 2.57
N GLN A 238 14.90 12.39 3.39
CA GLN A 238 14.53 11.82 4.69
C GLN A 238 13.86 10.44 4.56
N ILE A 239 13.04 10.25 3.53
CA ILE A 239 12.39 8.97 3.20
C ILE A 239 13.42 7.94 2.73
N ILE A 240 14.21 8.28 1.71
CA ILE A 240 15.19 7.38 1.09
C ILE A 240 16.19 6.87 2.12
N PHE A 241 16.64 7.74 3.02
CA PHE A 241 17.70 7.44 3.97
C PHE A 241 17.23 7.15 5.39
N ARG A 242 15.94 7.24 5.66
CA ARG A 242 15.33 7.09 7.00
C ARG A 242 15.97 7.98 8.07
N VAL A 243 16.30 9.22 7.70
CA VAL A 243 16.89 10.21 8.61
C VAL A 243 15.88 11.33 8.86
N ASN A 244 15.72 11.73 10.12
CA ASN A 244 14.98 12.95 10.46
C ASN A 244 15.94 14.16 10.51
N LEU A 245 15.73 15.13 9.60
CA LEU A 245 16.59 16.30 9.41
C LEU A 245 16.23 17.51 10.29
N GLY A 246 15.12 17.46 11.03
CA GLY A 246 14.69 18.57 11.90
C GLY A 246 14.57 19.89 11.14
N ASP A 247 15.06 20.99 11.74
CA ASP A 247 15.05 22.30 11.10
C ASP A 247 16.17 22.44 10.05
N LEU A 248 15.77 22.21 8.80
CA LEU A 248 16.63 22.30 7.63
C LEU A 248 17.16 23.73 7.38
N HIS A 249 16.32 24.74 7.59
CA HIS A 249 16.67 26.14 7.32
C HIS A 249 17.71 26.62 8.33
N HIS A 250 17.50 26.33 9.61
CA HIS A 250 18.45 26.67 10.66
C HIS A 250 19.78 25.94 10.46
N SER A 251 19.74 24.66 10.11
CA SER A 251 20.95 23.86 9.85
C SER A 251 21.75 24.41 8.67
N PHE A 252 21.10 24.78 7.57
CA PHE A 252 21.76 25.43 6.43
C PHE A 252 22.30 26.82 6.74
N HIS A 253 21.57 27.62 7.52
CA HIS A 253 22.06 28.94 7.94
C HIS A 253 23.38 28.84 8.73
N ARG A 254 23.52 27.84 9.62
CA ARG A 254 24.76 27.60 10.36
C ARG A 254 25.94 27.20 9.46
N MET A 255 25.69 26.58 8.31
CA MET A 255 26.74 26.22 7.34
C MET A 255 27.39 27.45 6.69
N LYS A 256 26.61 28.53 6.49
CA LYS A 256 27.12 29.77 5.84
C LYS A 256 28.27 30.42 6.61
N THR A 257 28.32 30.20 7.92
CA THR A 257 29.29 30.80 8.85
C THR A 257 30.28 29.77 9.42
N ARG A 258 30.35 28.57 8.85
CA ARG A 258 31.26 27.52 9.32
C ARG A 258 32.72 27.92 9.02
N ALA A 259 33.62 27.68 9.97
CA ALA A 259 35.06 27.84 9.75
C ALA A 259 35.57 26.71 8.83
N GLY A 260 36.38 27.05 7.82
CA GLY A 260 36.81 26.11 6.77
C GLY A 260 35.95 26.20 5.51
N SER A 261 35.75 25.07 4.81
CA SER A 261 34.89 25.05 3.62
C SER A 261 33.41 25.15 3.99
N ARG A 262 32.68 26.00 3.25
CA ARG A 262 31.22 26.16 3.35
C ARG A 262 30.47 24.96 2.76
N THR A 263 31.13 24.18 1.91
CA THR A 263 30.60 23.04 1.15
C THR A 263 31.49 21.80 1.34
N ALA A 264 31.90 21.56 2.59
CA ALA A 264 32.89 20.54 2.92
C ALA A 264 32.49 19.13 2.47
N PHE A 265 31.20 18.79 2.50
CA PHE A 265 30.74 17.47 2.08
C PHE A 265 30.71 17.34 0.56
N LEU A 266 30.31 18.39 -0.17
CA LEU A 266 30.36 18.38 -1.64
C LEU A 266 31.81 18.31 -2.15
N ASP A 267 32.74 18.98 -1.48
CA ASP A 267 34.16 18.90 -1.81
C ASP A 267 34.67 17.46 -1.66
N GLN A 268 34.28 16.78 -0.57
CA GLN A 268 34.58 15.35 -0.35
C GLN A 268 33.96 14.45 -1.43
N LEU A 269 32.69 14.68 -1.80
CA LEU A 269 32.02 13.90 -2.86
C LEU A 269 32.71 14.05 -4.21
N LYS A 270 33.15 15.28 -4.54
CA LYS A 270 33.89 15.55 -5.77
C LYS A 270 35.20 14.76 -5.80
N ILE A 271 36.02 14.88 -4.75
CA ILE A 271 37.31 14.18 -4.66
C ILE A 271 37.09 12.66 -4.77
N SER A 272 36.11 12.12 -4.03
CA SER A 272 35.80 10.70 -4.05
C SER A 272 35.39 10.19 -5.44
N LEU A 273 34.69 11.03 -6.23
CA LEU A 273 34.28 10.71 -7.59
C LEU A 273 35.47 10.74 -8.56
N GLU A 274 36.32 11.76 -8.47
CA GLU A 274 37.54 11.89 -9.28
C GLU A 274 38.46 10.69 -9.01
N GLU A 275 38.71 10.34 -7.75
CA GLU A 275 39.48 9.15 -7.36
C GLU A 275 38.86 7.84 -7.88
N TYR A 276 37.53 7.75 -7.98
CA TYR A 276 36.87 6.57 -8.53
C TYR A 276 37.00 6.49 -10.05
N MET A 277 37.00 7.63 -10.75
CA MET A 277 37.22 7.70 -12.20
C MET A 277 38.66 7.37 -12.59
N ASP A 278 39.63 7.73 -11.74
CA ASP A 278 41.05 7.45 -11.95
C ASP A 278 41.46 6.00 -11.62
N LYS A 279 40.54 5.20 -11.05
CA LYS A 279 40.75 3.76 -10.91
C LYS A 279 40.51 3.11 -12.27
N ASP A 280 41.58 2.67 -12.93
CA ASP A 280 41.50 1.77 -14.08
C ASP A 280 40.72 0.50 -13.66
N LEU A 281 39.52 0.33 -14.21
CA LEU A 281 38.67 -0.86 -14.07
C LEU A 281 39.03 -1.92 -15.12
#